data_AF-A0A965CK58-F1
#
_entry.id   AF-A0A965CK58-F1
#
_cell.length_a   1.000
_cell.length_b   1.000
_cell.length_c   1.000
_cell.angle_alpha   90.00
_cell.angle_beta   90.00
_cell.angle_gamma   90.00
#
_symmetry.space_group_name_H-M   'P 1'
#
loop_
_entity.id
_entity.type
_entity.pdbx_description
1 polymer ?
#
loop_
_entity_poly.entity_id
_entity_poly.type
_entity_poly.pdbx_seq_one_letter_code
_entity_poly.pdbx_strand_id
1 'polypeptide(L)'
;MSLDRVYLFDTTLRDGAQTTGVDFSLADKIQIATMLDGLGIDYVEGGYPGANPLDTEFFSEKRTKHARFTAFGMTKKIGRSASNDPGIAALLDSKGDAICYVGKSWDYQVRVALEASLEDNLDSVRDSVVTAVKA
;
A
#
# COMPACT_ATOMS: atom_id res chain seq x y z
N MET A 1 27.85 -21.20 -4.47
CA MET A 1 26.53 -20.65 -4.84
C MET A 1 26.32 -19.42 -3.97
N SER A 2 26.09 -18.26 -4.57
CA SER A 2 25.53 -17.12 -3.84
C SER A 2 24.13 -17.54 -3.42
N LEU A 3 23.81 -17.50 -2.12
CA LEU A 3 22.43 -17.66 -1.69
C LEU A 3 21.68 -16.40 -2.12
N ASP A 4 20.63 -16.57 -2.93
CA ASP A 4 19.75 -15.45 -3.26
C ASP A 4 19.12 -14.92 -1.96
N ARG A 5 19.11 -13.59 -1.81
CA ARG A 5 18.56 -12.95 -0.62
C ARG A 5 17.03 -13.08 -0.64
N VAL A 6 16.47 -13.61 0.45
CA VAL A 6 15.03 -13.60 0.72
C VAL A 6 14.69 -12.33 1.50
N TYR A 7 13.60 -11.68 1.12
CA TYR A 7 13.07 -10.50 1.80
C TYR A 7 11.76 -10.85 2.51
N LEU A 8 11.57 -10.32 3.72
CA LEU A 8 10.34 -10.48 4.49
C LEU A 8 9.45 -9.25 4.33
N PHE A 9 8.19 -9.49 3.99
CA PHE A 9 7.15 -8.47 3.84
C PHE A 9 6.02 -8.79 4.81
N ASP A 10 5.89 -8.01 5.88
CA ASP A 10 4.90 -8.21 6.93
C ASP A 10 3.66 -7.34 6.69
N THR A 11 2.49 -7.96 6.77
CA THR A 11 1.19 -7.32 6.53
C THR A 11 0.30 -7.25 7.78
N THR A 12 0.87 -7.44 8.99
CA THR A 12 0.11 -7.48 10.25
C THR A 12 -0.74 -6.22 10.44
N LEU A 13 -0.19 -5.05 10.13
CA LEU A 13 -0.83 -3.74 10.37
C LEU A 13 -1.89 -3.35 9.33
N ARG A 14 -1.97 -4.09 8.22
CA ARG A 14 -2.93 -3.86 7.14
C ARG A 14 -3.85 -5.06 6.99
N ASP A 15 -3.33 -6.19 6.50
CA ASP A 15 -4.14 -7.38 6.22
C ASP A 15 -4.54 -8.09 7.52
N GLY A 16 -3.62 -8.17 8.48
CA GLY A 16 -3.91 -8.70 9.81
C GLY A 16 -5.01 -7.91 10.54
N ALA A 17 -5.04 -6.59 10.36
CA ALA A 17 -6.07 -5.70 10.91
C ALA A 17 -7.47 -5.92 10.29
N GLN A 18 -7.59 -6.61 9.15
CA GLN A 18 -8.90 -6.96 8.56
C GLN A 18 -9.55 -8.18 9.24
N THR A 19 -8.85 -8.83 10.17
CA THR A 19 -9.38 -9.94 10.95
C THR A 19 -10.52 -9.46 11.85
N THR A 20 -11.67 -10.14 11.80
CA THR A 20 -12.82 -9.78 12.62
C THR A 20 -12.47 -9.78 14.12
N GLY A 21 -12.78 -8.68 14.80
CA GLY A 21 -12.48 -8.50 16.22
C GLY A 21 -11.08 -7.94 16.51
N VAL A 22 -10.27 -7.68 15.49
CA VAL A 22 -9.02 -6.92 15.61
C VAL A 22 -9.32 -5.46 15.30
N ASP A 23 -8.96 -4.58 16.22
CA ASP A 23 -8.98 -3.14 16.03
C ASP A 23 -7.73 -2.56 16.70
N PHE A 24 -6.94 -1.81 15.93
CA PHE A 24 -5.70 -1.22 16.41
C PHE A 24 -5.90 0.28 16.59
N SER A 25 -5.55 0.81 17.76
CA SER A 25 -5.37 2.25 17.91
C SER A 25 -4.10 2.71 17.19
N LEU A 26 -3.95 4.03 17.02
CA LEU A 26 -2.72 4.60 16.44
C LEU A 26 -1.48 4.17 17.26
N ALA A 27 -1.60 4.17 18.59
CA ALA A 27 -0.54 3.78 19.50
C ALA A 27 -0.15 2.30 19.30
N ASP A 28 -1.14 1.41 19.13
CA ASP A 28 -0.89 -0.01 18.85
C ASP A 28 -0.11 -0.18 17.53
N LYS A 29 -0.52 0.54 16.48
CA LYS A 29 0.16 0.49 15.18
C LYS A 29 1.62 0.96 15.28
N ILE A 30 1.88 2.04 16.03
CA ILE A 30 3.24 2.55 16.25
C ILE A 30 4.09 1.52 17.02
N GLN A 31 3.53 0.93 18.07
CA GLN A 31 4.23 -0.06 18.89
C GLN A 31 4.57 -1.31 18.08
N ILE A 32 3.60 -1.85 17.34
CA ILE A 32 3.80 -3.04 16.50
C ILE A 32 4.80 -2.75 15.37
N ALA A 33 4.70 -1.61 14.68
CA ALA A 33 5.69 -1.24 13.65
C ALA A 33 7.11 -1.16 14.21
N THR A 34 7.27 -0.60 15.40
CA THR A 34 8.57 -0.54 16.09
C THR A 34 9.09 -1.94 16.42
N MET A 35 8.21 -2.86 16.85
CA MET A 35 8.57 -4.25 17.12
C MET A 35 8.99 -4.99 15.85
N LEU A 36 8.23 -4.87 14.76
CA LEU A 36 8.55 -5.48 13.46
C LEU A 36 9.88 -4.96 12.89
N ASP A 37 10.12 -3.65 13.01
CA ASP A 37 11.39 -3.03 12.64
C ASP A 37 12.56 -3.59 13.47
N GLY A 38 12.38 -3.75 14.78
CA GLY A 38 13.37 -4.34 15.69
C GLY A 38 13.63 -5.83 15.46
N LEU A 39 12.65 -6.57 14.92
CA LEU A 39 12.82 -7.98 14.52
C LEU A 39 13.63 -8.14 13.24
N GLY A 40 13.86 -7.06 12.49
CA GLY A 40 14.61 -7.09 11.24
C GLY A 40 13.78 -7.44 10.00
N ILE A 41 12.48 -7.16 10.02
CA ILE A 41 11.62 -7.29 8.83
C ILE A 41 12.08 -6.31 7.74
N ASP A 42 12.12 -6.74 6.47
CA ASP A 42 12.59 -5.87 5.38
C ASP A 42 11.52 -4.83 4.96
N TYR A 43 10.24 -5.21 4.94
CA TYR A 43 9.10 -4.35 4.58
C TYR A 43 7.96 -4.50 5.59
N VAL A 44 7.45 -3.37 6.08
CA VAL A 44 6.28 -3.33 6.97
C VAL A 44 5.15 -2.59 6.25
N GLU A 45 4.09 -3.31 5.87
CA GLU A 45 2.89 -2.72 5.27
C GLU A 45 2.00 -2.11 6.35
N GLY A 46 1.97 -0.78 6.39
CA GLY A 46 1.41 -0.03 7.51
C GLY A 46 -0.09 0.21 7.44
N GLY A 47 -0.72 0.13 6.27
CA GLY A 47 -2.12 0.49 6.07
C GLY A 47 -2.40 1.21 4.76
N TYR A 48 -3.62 1.73 4.61
CA TYR A 48 -4.13 2.36 3.38
C TYR A 48 -4.42 3.87 3.60
N PRO A 49 -3.39 4.74 3.53
CA PRO A 49 -3.58 6.18 3.69
C PRO A 49 -4.48 6.75 2.59
N GLY A 50 -5.31 7.73 2.94
CA GLY A 50 -6.36 8.30 2.08
C GLY A 50 -7.67 7.50 2.06
N ALA A 51 -7.64 6.19 2.34
CA ALA A 51 -8.84 5.37 2.46
C ALA A 51 -9.30 5.19 3.91
N ASN A 52 -8.34 5.08 4.85
CA ASN A 52 -8.60 4.99 6.29
C ASN A 52 -8.01 6.23 7.01
N PRO A 53 -8.80 6.97 7.83
CA PRO A 53 -8.31 8.14 8.55
C PRO A 53 -7.18 7.84 9.54
N LEU A 54 -7.26 6.72 10.27
CA LEU A 54 -6.22 6.28 11.20
C LEU A 54 -4.92 5.98 10.46
N ASP A 55 -5.01 5.30 9.32
CA ASP A 55 -3.82 5.02 8.50
C ASP A 55 -3.23 6.31 7.93
N THR A 56 -4.08 7.27 7.56
CA THR A 56 -3.62 8.59 7.09
C THR A 56 -2.84 9.30 8.20
N GLU A 57 -3.32 9.27 9.44
CA GLU A 57 -2.60 9.80 10.60
C GLU A 57 -1.30 9.02 10.88
N PHE A 58 -1.35 7.69 10.76
CA PHE A 58 -0.20 6.82 10.95
C PHE A 58 0.93 7.11 9.96
N PHE A 59 0.59 7.41 8.71
CA PHE A 59 1.52 7.78 7.64
C PHE A 59 1.87 9.27 7.57
N SER A 60 1.43 10.09 8.53
CA SER A 60 1.86 11.50 8.64
C SER A 60 3.35 11.66 8.93
N GLU A 61 3.98 10.62 9.48
CA GLU A 61 5.41 10.53 9.73
C GLU A 61 5.91 9.10 9.52
N LYS A 62 7.21 8.95 9.26
CA LYS A 62 7.83 7.64 9.09
C LYS A 62 7.92 6.90 10.43
N ARG A 63 7.51 5.63 10.44
CA ARG A 63 7.35 4.82 11.68
C ARG A 63 8.45 3.79 11.92
N THR A 64 9.29 3.52 10.93
CA THR A 64 10.38 2.52 10.98
C THR A 64 11.74 3.19 10.81
N LYS A 65 12.80 2.56 11.31
CA LYS A 65 14.20 3.01 11.13
C LYS A 65 14.94 2.18 10.08
N HIS A 66 14.69 0.87 10.05
CA HIS A 66 15.43 -0.08 9.21
C HIS A 66 14.56 -0.66 8.08
N ALA A 67 13.36 -1.12 8.42
CA ALA A 67 12.38 -1.65 7.48
C ALA A 67 11.88 -0.57 6.53
N ARG A 68 11.57 -0.95 5.30
CA ARG A 68 10.85 -0.10 4.35
C ARG A 68 9.41 0.05 4.81
N PHE A 69 9.04 1.26 5.18
CA PHE A 69 7.67 1.56 5.60
C PHE A 69 6.77 1.66 4.37
N THR A 70 5.81 0.76 4.23
CA THR A 70 5.11 0.55 2.95
C THR A 70 3.64 0.94 3.07
N ALA A 71 3.20 1.89 2.25
CA ALA A 71 1.80 2.27 2.11
C ALA A 71 1.09 1.33 1.13
N PHE A 72 -0.07 0.80 1.50
CA PHE A 72 -0.91 -0.01 0.63
C PHE A 72 -1.90 0.88 -0.14
N GLY A 73 -2.16 0.58 -1.41
CA GLY A 73 -3.24 1.24 -2.13
C GLY A 73 -3.68 0.56 -3.41
N MET A 74 -4.73 1.09 -4.04
CA MET A 74 -5.20 0.65 -5.35
C MET A 74 -4.55 1.45 -6.47
N THR A 75 -4.55 0.91 -7.69
CA THR A 75 -4.26 1.69 -8.89
C THR A 75 -5.32 2.78 -9.12
N LYS A 76 -5.02 3.73 -10.02
CA LYS A 76 -5.89 4.86 -10.31
C LYS A 76 -7.27 4.37 -10.74
N LYS A 77 -8.31 5.11 -10.36
CA LYS A 77 -9.66 4.80 -10.80
C LYS A 77 -9.77 4.88 -12.32
N ILE A 78 -10.54 3.96 -12.87
CA ILE A 78 -10.88 3.95 -14.30
C ILE A 78 -11.57 5.27 -14.66
N GLY A 79 -11.23 5.84 -15.81
CA GLY A 79 -11.73 7.15 -16.25
C GLY A 79 -11.07 8.38 -15.61
N ARG A 80 -10.05 8.20 -14.74
CA ARG A 80 -9.24 9.32 -14.18
C ARG A 80 -7.79 9.24 -14.64
N SER A 81 -7.10 10.38 -14.62
CA SER A 81 -5.64 10.40 -14.78
C SER A 81 -4.98 10.20 -13.41
N ALA A 82 -3.75 9.68 -13.39
CA ALA A 82 -3.05 9.47 -12.11
C ALA A 82 -2.82 10.81 -11.36
N SER A 83 -2.62 11.91 -12.10
CA SER A 83 -2.39 13.25 -11.56
C SER A 83 -3.60 13.89 -10.87
N ASN A 84 -4.81 13.39 -11.11
CA ASN A 84 -6.04 13.89 -10.49
C ASN A 84 -6.78 12.79 -9.72
N ASP A 85 -6.11 11.67 -9.46
CA ASP A 85 -6.64 10.62 -8.60
C ASP A 85 -6.27 10.90 -7.13
N PRO A 86 -7.26 11.14 -6.25
CA PRO A 86 -6.99 11.47 -4.86
C PRO A 86 -6.40 10.29 -4.07
N GLY A 87 -6.67 9.04 -4.50
CA GLY A 87 -6.06 7.86 -3.88
C GLY A 87 -4.58 7.78 -4.21
N ILE A 88 -4.20 8.06 -5.46
CA ILE A 88 -2.79 8.16 -5.84
C ILE A 88 -2.10 9.30 -5.10
N ALA A 89 -2.71 10.49 -5.06
CA ALA A 89 -2.16 11.64 -4.34
C ALA A 89 -1.90 11.32 -2.86
N ALA A 90 -2.86 10.70 -2.16
CA ALA A 90 -2.70 10.33 -0.75
C ALA A 90 -1.55 9.33 -0.51
N LEU A 91 -1.30 8.40 -1.44
CA LEU A 91 -0.18 7.47 -1.35
C LEU A 91 1.16 8.19 -1.57
N LEU A 92 1.23 9.09 -2.54
CA LEU A 92 2.43 9.89 -2.82
C LEU A 92 2.77 10.88 -1.69
N ASP A 93 1.76 11.46 -1.06
CA ASP A 93 1.92 12.41 0.04
C ASP A 93 2.30 11.73 1.37
N SER A 94 2.08 10.42 1.47
CA SER A 94 2.39 9.61 2.65
C SER A 94 3.89 9.60 2.97
N LYS A 95 4.27 9.49 4.25
CA LYS A 95 5.67 9.37 4.67
C LYS A 95 6.22 7.94 4.62
N GLY A 96 5.69 7.13 3.69
CA GLY A 96 6.19 5.79 3.39
C GLY A 96 7.45 5.81 2.52
N ASP A 97 8.27 4.76 2.62
CA ASP A 97 9.42 4.52 1.74
C ASP A 97 9.03 3.81 0.44
N ALA A 98 7.86 3.16 0.41
CA ALA A 98 7.39 2.35 -0.71
C ALA A 98 5.86 2.35 -0.79
N ILE A 99 5.33 2.08 -1.98
CA ILE A 99 3.91 1.87 -2.22
C ILE A 99 3.69 0.45 -2.72
N CYS A 100 2.78 -0.29 -2.07
CA CYS A 100 2.28 -1.58 -2.48
C CYS A 100 0.92 -1.39 -3.18
N TYR A 101 0.90 -1.51 -4.50
CA TYR A 101 -0.35 -1.43 -5.27
C TYR A 101 -1.03 -2.80 -5.38
N VAL A 102 -2.36 -2.82 -5.20
CA VAL A 102 -3.21 -3.93 -5.63
C VAL A 102 -3.87 -3.62 -6.96
N GLY A 103 -3.87 -4.60 -7.86
CA GLY A 103 -4.58 -4.56 -9.15
C GLY A 103 -5.31 -5.88 -9.41
N LYS A 104 -6.40 -5.83 -10.18
CA LYS A 104 -7.15 -7.02 -10.57
C LYS A 104 -6.51 -7.63 -11.83
N SER A 105 -6.12 -8.89 -11.76
CA SER A 105 -5.52 -9.65 -12.87
C SER A 105 -6.49 -10.65 -13.51
N TRP A 106 -7.59 -10.98 -12.84
CA TRP A 106 -8.62 -11.85 -13.41
C TRP A 106 -9.59 -11.04 -14.27
N ASP A 107 -9.66 -11.38 -15.55
CA ASP A 107 -10.48 -10.72 -16.57
C ASP A 107 -11.97 -10.60 -16.18
N TYR A 108 -12.52 -11.61 -15.50
CA TYR A 108 -13.87 -11.54 -14.93
C TYR A 108 -14.01 -10.43 -13.90
N GLN A 109 -13.06 -10.29 -12.97
CA GLN A 109 -13.09 -9.24 -11.96
C GLN A 109 -12.88 -7.86 -12.60
N VAL A 110 -12.08 -7.76 -13.65
CA VAL A 110 -11.92 -6.50 -14.40
C VAL A 110 -13.27 -6.07 -15.00
N ARG A 111 -13.96 -6.97 -15.70
CA ARG A 111 -15.25 -6.65 -16.34
C ARG A 111 -16.39 -6.42 -15.36
N VAL A 112 -16.44 -7.19 -14.27
CA VAL A 112 -17.60 -7.21 -13.36
C VAL A 112 -17.39 -6.33 -12.13
N ALA A 113 -16.21 -6.31 -11.53
CA ALA A 113 -15.96 -5.55 -10.30
C ALA A 113 -15.40 -4.15 -10.59
N LEU A 114 -14.59 -3.99 -11.64
CA LEU A 114 -14.08 -2.67 -12.06
C LEU A 114 -14.93 -2.03 -13.15
N GLU A 115 -15.85 -2.78 -13.77
CA GLU A 115 -16.68 -2.33 -14.89
C GLU A 115 -15.85 -1.68 -16.01
N ALA A 116 -14.71 -2.29 -16.34
CA ALA A 116 -13.71 -1.74 -17.26
C ALA A 116 -13.32 -2.73 -18.37
N SER A 117 -12.74 -2.20 -19.45
CA SER A 117 -12.04 -3.03 -20.45
C SER A 117 -10.72 -3.56 -19.90
N LEU A 118 -10.16 -4.59 -20.54
CA LEU A 118 -8.85 -5.13 -20.15
C LEU A 118 -7.74 -4.11 -20.44
N GLU A 119 -7.89 -3.36 -21.54
CA GLU A 119 -7.01 -2.27 -21.95
C GLU A 119 -7.00 -1.15 -20.91
N ASP A 120 -8.18 -0.66 -20.49
CA ASP A 120 -8.28 0.38 -19.45
C ASP A 120 -7.66 -0.05 -18.12
N ASN A 121 -7.78 -1.33 -17.76
CA ASN A 121 -7.16 -1.88 -16.55
C ASN A 121 -5.63 -1.88 -16.66
N LEU A 122 -5.08 -2.30 -17.81
CA LEU A 122 -3.63 -2.27 -18.04
C LEU A 122 -3.10 -0.83 -18.04
N ASP A 123 -3.83 0.11 -18.62
CA ASP A 123 -3.47 1.53 -18.62
C ASP A 123 -3.56 2.14 -17.22
N SER A 124 -4.56 1.76 -16.42
CA SER A 124 -4.64 2.10 -14.99
C SER A 124 -3.39 1.64 -14.22
N VAL A 125 -3.01 0.36 -14.37
CA VAL A 125 -1.82 -0.20 -13.71
C VAL A 125 -0.56 0.55 -14.15
N ARG A 126 -0.37 0.74 -15.46
CA ARG A 126 0.82 1.40 -16.01
C ARG A 126 0.94 2.82 -15.49
N ASP A 127 -0.10 3.62 -15.61
CA ASP A 127 -0.05 5.03 -15.22
C ASP A 127 0.20 5.20 -13.72
N SER A 128 -0.42 4.38 -12.87
CA SER A 128 -0.17 4.40 -11.43
C SER A 128 1.30 4.14 -11.09
N VAL A 129 1.90 3.10 -11.69
CA VAL A 129 3.30 2.75 -11.44
C VAL A 129 4.24 3.85 -11.98
N VAL A 130 3.99 4.33 -13.19
CA VAL A 130 4.79 5.40 -13.81
C VAL A 130 4.74 6.68 -12.97
N THR A 131 3.57 7.04 -12.46
CA THR A 131 3.41 8.21 -11.59
C THR A 131 4.14 8.02 -10.26
N ALA A 132 4.03 6.86 -9.62
CA ALA A 132 4.71 6.57 -8.36
C ALA A 132 6.24 6.58 -8.47
N VAL A 133 6.79 6.10 -9.59
CA VAL A 133 8.25 6.08 -9.81
C VAL A 133 8.82 7.47 -10.13
N LYS A 134 7.99 8.40 -10.63
CA LYS A 134 8.41 9.76 -11.01
C LYS A 134 8.32 10.78 -9.87
N ALA A 135 7.56 10.48 -8.82
CA ALA A 135 7.39 11.33 -7.64
C ALA A 135 8.64 11.29 -6.75
#